data_AF-A0A2N1HWI9-F1
#
_entry.id   AF-A0A2N1HWI9-F1
#
_cell.length_a   1.000
_cell.length_b   1.000
_cell.length_c   1.000
_cell.angle_alpha   90.00
_cell.angle_beta   90.00
_cell.angle_gamma   90.00
#
_symmetry.space_group_name_H-M   'P 1'
#
loop_
_entity.id
_entity.type
_entity.pdbx_description
1 polymer ?
#
loop_
_entity_poly.entity_id
_entity_poly.type
_entity_poly.pdbx_seq_one_letter_code
_entity_poly.pdbx_strand_id
1 'polypeptide(L)'
;MGSQNVLSVDINVERSETYADDFLRFDLITNCSNDDVIVKSKLVAPEQSKFSWLLPIMEENGRCFVRSRVVRESLEENKLSAYSNPIFIVY
;
A
#
# COMPACT_ATOMS: atom_id res chain seq x y z
N MET A 1 -18.43 22.49 7.64
CA MET A 1 -17.10 21.85 7.61
C MET A 1 -17.32 20.39 7.95
N GLY A 2 -17.52 19.54 6.93
CA GLY A 2 -17.78 18.11 7.12
C GLY A 2 -16.51 17.39 7.60
N SER A 3 -16.66 16.47 8.54
CA SER A 3 -15.56 15.62 9.01
C SER A 3 -15.03 14.80 7.83
N GLN A 4 -13.79 15.00 7.43
CA GLN A 4 -13.14 14.08 6.50
C GLN A 4 -12.89 12.76 7.24
N ASN A 5 -13.56 11.69 6.81
CA ASN A 5 -13.23 10.35 7.28
C ASN A 5 -11.82 10.01 6.77
N VAL A 6 -10.97 9.49 7.67
CA VAL A 6 -9.58 9.12 7.36
C VAL A 6 -9.42 7.62 7.57
N LEU A 7 -8.90 6.93 6.56
CA LEU A 7 -8.49 5.54 6.68
C LEU A 7 -7.00 5.49 7.03
N SER A 8 -6.67 4.80 8.13
CA SER A 8 -5.30 4.38 8.40
C SER A 8 -5.06 3.03 7.74
N VAL A 9 -4.04 2.96 6.89
CA VAL A 9 -3.51 1.71 6.34
C VAL A 9 -2.18 1.45 7.00
N ASP A 10 -2.14 0.46 7.90
CA ASP A 10 -0.94 0.04 8.60
C ASP A 10 -0.29 -1.14 7.88
N ILE A 11 1.00 -1.01 7.57
CA ILE A 11 1.77 -1.99 6.82
C ILE A 11 2.87 -2.52 7.73
N ASN A 12 2.84 -3.83 7.95
CA ASN A 12 3.92 -4.58 8.58
C ASN A 12 4.63 -5.40 7.50
N VAL A 13 5.96 -5.33 7.50
CA VAL A 13 6.82 -5.97 6.51
C VAL A 13 7.70 -6.98 7.22
N GLU A 14 7.56 -8.23 6.82
CA GLU A 14 8.42 -9.34 7.24
C GLU A 14 9.19 -9.86 6.03
N ARG A 15 10.48 -10.11 6.22
CA ARG A 15 11.38 -10.63 5.19
C ARG A 15 11.82 -12.03 5.63
N SER A 16 11.87 -12.97 4.69
CA SER A 16 12.56 -14.23 4.95
C SER A 16 14.07 -14.00 5.02
N GLU A 17 14.80 -14.90 5.66
CA GLU A 17 16.27 -14.80 5.83
C GLU A 17 16.99 -14.58 4.49
N THR A 18 16.54 -15.23 3.42
CA THR A 18 17.12 -15.11 2.06
C THR A 18 17.03 -13.69 1.48
N TYR A 19 16.10 -12.86 1.93
CA TYR A 19 15.84 -11.51 1.39
C TYR A 19 15.92 -10.44 2.49
N ALA A 20 16.63 -10.73 3.59
CA ALA A 20 16.69 -9.86 4.76
C ALA A 20 17.22 -8.44 4.43
N ASP A 21 18.20 -8.37 3.53
CA ASP A 21 18.88 -7.13 3.13
C ASP A 21 18.27 -6.47 1.87
N ASP A 22 17.16 -7.00 1.37
CA ASP A 22 16.55 -6.48 0.15
C ASP A 22 15.70 -5.23 0.43
N PHE A 23 15.87 -4.24 -0.44
CA PHE A 23 14.96 -3.13 -0.57
C PHE A 23 13.65 -3.61 -1.20
N LEU A 24 12.54 -3.20 -0.60
CA LEU A 24 11.21 -3.51 -1.10
C LEU A 24 10.50 -2.23 -1.50
N ARG A 25 9.84 -2.22 -2.66
CA ARG A 25 8.88 -1.18 -3.00
C ARG A 25 7.48 -1.65 -2.66
N PHE A 26 6.81 -0.91 -1.79
CA PHE A 26 5.40 -1.13 -1.49
C PHE A 26 4.56 -0.10 -2.22
N ASP A 27 3.57 -0.56 -2.96
CA ASP A 27 2.64 0.25 -3.72
C ASP A 27 1.23 0.08 -3.13
N LEU A 28 0.63 1.15 -2.61
CA LEU A 28 -0.81 1.21 -2.30
C LEU A 28 -1.58 1.54 -3.56
N ILE A 29 -2.58 0.75 -3.88
CA ILE A 29 -3.46 0.95 -5.02
C ILE A 29 -4.86 1.17 -4.46
N THR A 30 -5.45 2.34 -4.71
CA THR A 30 -6.73 2.72 -4.11
C THR A 30 -7.48 3.77 -4.92
N ASN A 31 -8.81 3.78 -4.81
CA ASN A 31 -9.69 4.86 -5.29
C ASN A 31 -10.46 5.52 -4.12
N CYS A 32 -9.99 5.39 -2.88
CA CYS A 32 -10.70 5.95 -1.72
C CYS A 32 -10.55 7.48 -1.60
N SER A 33 -9.50 8.05 -2.20
CA SER A 33 -9.16 9.48 -2.08
C SER A 33 -9.40 10.30 -3.35
N ASN A 34 -9.83 9.65 -4.44
CA ASN A 34 -10.07 10.27 -5.74
C ASN A 34 -11.00 9.36 -6.56
N ASP A 35 -11.65 9.88 -7.59
CA ASP A 35 -12.49 9.08 -8.51
C ASP A 35 -11.65 8.09 -9.32
N ASP A 36 -10.37 8.41 -9.56
CA ASP A 36 -9.41 7.55 -10.23
C ASP A 36 -8.64 6.63 -9.27
N VAL A 37 -8.23 5.47 -9.78
CA VAL A 37 -7.30 4.58 -9.07
C VAL A 37 -5.91 5.23 -9.05
N ILE A 38 -5.43 5.55 -7.85
CA ILE A 38 -4.09 6.08 -7.61
C ILE A 38 -3.15 5.00 -7.08
N VAL A 39 -1.85 5.21 -7.32
CA VAL A 39 -0.78 4.38 -6.75
C VAL A 39 0.12 5.25 -5.86
N LYS A 40 0.23 4.90 -4.59
CA LYS A 40 1.18 5.53 -3.65
C LYS A 40 2.32 4.56 -3.38
N SER A 41 3.53 4.91 -3.80
CA SER A 41 4.71 4.04 -3.65
C SER A 41 5.57 4.49 -2.47
N LYS A 42 6.15 3.53 -1.77
CA LYS A 42 7.18 3.75 -0.77
C LYS A 42 8.28 2.70 -0.91
N LEU A 43 9.52 3.18 -0.98
CA LEU A 43 10.69 2.33 -0.83
C LEU A 43 10.88 2.03 0.66
N VAL A 44 11.05 0.76 0.99
CA VAL A 44 11.19 0.23 2.34
C VAL A 44 12.58 -0.38 2.43
N ALA A 45 13.44 0.28 3.21
CA ALA A 45 14.79 -0.18 3.48
C ALA A 45 14.78 -1.44 4.38
N PRO A 46 15.84 -2.25 4.40
CA PRO A 46 15.93 -3.49 5.19
C PRO A 46 15.58 -3.32 6.68
N GLU A 47 16.03 -2.23 7.29
CA GLU A 47 15.80 -1.89 8.70
C GLU A 47 14.36 -1.44 9.00
N GLN A 48 13.56 -1.16 7.97
CA GLN A 48 12.17 -0.76 8.12
C GLN A 48 11.25 -1.98 8.06
N SER A 49 10.47 -2.16 9.13
CA SER A 49 9.50 -3.26 9.29
C SER A 49 8.06 -2.79 9.42
N LYS A 50 7.82 -1.49 9.62
CA LYS A 50 6.47 -0.94 9.79
C LYS A 50 6.34 0.48 9.30
N PHE A 51 5.18 0.82 8.74
CA PHE A 51 4.79 2.19 8.44
C PHE A 51 3.28 2.28 8.20
N SER A 52 2.76 3.51 8.22
CA SER A 52 1.34 3.77 8.02
C SER A 52 1.13 4.80 6.92
N TRP A 53 0.01 4.68 6.22
CA TRP A 53 -0.50 5.70 5.33
C TRP A 53 -1.87 6.17 5.78
N LEU A 54 -2.04 7.48 5.80
CA LEU A 54 -3.33 8.11 6.02
C LEU A 54 -3.94 8.45 4.65
N LEU A 55 -5.16 7.97 4.43
CA LEU A 55 -5.93 8.23 3.23
C LEU A 55 -7.20 9.02 3.58
N PRO A 56 -7.40 10.22 3.00
CA PRO A 56 -8.70 10.86 3.07
C PRO A 56 -9.70 10.03 2.27
N ILE A 57 -10.94 9.95 2.77
CA ILE A 57 -12.02 9.19 2.14
C ILE A 57 -13.04 10.17 1.58
N MET A 58 -13.38 9.99 0.31
CA MET A 58 -14.47 10.73 -0.33
C MET A 58 -15.80 10.01 -0.06
N GLU A 59 -16.71 10.66 0.69
CA GLU A 59 -18.01 10.09 1.08
C GLU A 59 -18.91 9.74 -0.11
N GLU A 60 -18.73 10.38 -1.27
CA GLU A 60 -19.59 10.18 -2.45
C GLU A 60 -19.34 8.85 -3.18
N ASN A 61 -18.17 8.23 -2.98
CA ASN A 61 -17.82 6.96 -3.61
C ASN A 61 -18.22 5.80 -2.70
N GLY A 62 -19.53 5.50 -2.68
CA GLY A 62 -20.17 4.50 -1.81
C GLY A 62 -19.60 3.07 -1.84
N ARG A 63 -18.55 2.80 -2.62
CA ARG A 63 -17.65 1.63 -2.51
C ARG A 63 -16.25 2.03 -2.98
N CYS A 64 -15.26 2.03 -2.09
CA CYS A 64 -13.85 2.17 -2.48
C CYS A 64 -13.06 0.91 -2.10
N PHE A 65 -11.83 0.77 -2.61
CA PHE A 65 -10.96 -0.34 -2.26
C PHE A 65 -9.54 0.10 -1.94
N VAL A 66 -8.86 -0.74 -1.18
CA VAL A 66 -7.42 -0.68 -0.96
C VAL A 66 -6.81 -2.02 -1.31
N ARG A 67 -5.74 -1.99 -2.09
CA ARG A 67 -4.91 -3.16 -2.41
C ARG A 67 -3.45 -2.76 -2.29
N SER A 68 -2.60 -3.70 -1.93
CA SER A 68 -1.16 -3.51 -1.98
C SER A 68 -0.47 -4.38 -3.00
N ARG A 69 0.67 -3.89 -3.47
CA ARG A 69 1.67 -4.67 -4.20
C ARG A 69 3.02 -4.46 -3.51
N VAL A 70 3.74 -5.55 -3.23
CA VAL A 70 5.14 -5.48 -2.83
C VAL A 70 6.00 -5.96 -4.00
N VAL A 71 7.08 -5.25 -4.27
CA VAL A 71 8.05 -5.56 -5.32
C VAL A 71 9.42 -5.61 -4.70
N ARG A 72 10.19 -6.64 -5.00
CA ARG A 72 11.61 -6.68 -4.66
C ARG A 72 12.37 -5.75 -5.61
N GLU A 73 13.04 -4.74 -5.06
CA GLU A 73 13.88 -3.82 -5.84
C GLU A 73 15.32 -4.35 -5.83
N SER A 74 15.70 -5.08 -6.88
CA SER A 74 17.06 -5.59 -7.08
C SER A 74 17.60 -5.17 -8.45
N LEU A 75 18.93 -5.07 -8.56
CA LEU A 75 19.62 -4.79 -9.83
C LEU A 75 19.41 -5.89 -10.88
N GLU A 76 19.18 -7.12 -10.42
CA GLU A 76 18.87 -8.25 -11.29
C GLU A 76 17.37 -8.30 -11.60
N GLU A 77 17.01 -8.47 -12.88
CA GLU A 77 15.69 -8.36 -13.52
C GLU A 77 14.60 -9.34 -13.02
N ASN A 78 14.77 -9.98 -11.87
CA ASN A 78 13.71 -10.76 -11.25
C ASN A 78 12.75 -9.81 -10.52
N LYS A 79 11.83 -9.21 -11.30
CA LYS A 79 10.70 -8.39 -10.82
C LYS A 79 9.68 -9.27 -10.09
N LEU A 80 10.10 -9.85 -8.96
CA LEU A 80 9.22 -10.58 -8.06
C LEU A 80 8.25 -9.57 -7.44
N SER A 81 6.98 -9.72 -7.78
CA SER A 81 5.90 -8.91 -7.21
C SER A 81 4.84 -9.82 -6.62
N ALA A 82 4.40 -9.49 -5.40
CA ALA A 82 3.24 -10.11 -4.78
C ALA A 82 2.16 -9.05 -4.58
N TYR A 83 0.90 -9.44 -4.77
CA TYR A 83 -0.25 -8.57 -4.59
C TYR A 83 -1.11 -9.09 -3.46
N SER A 84 -1.64 -8.17 -2.63
CA SER A 84 -2.70 -8.52 -1.70
C SER A 84 -4.01 -8.78 -2.44
N ASN A 85 -4.95 -9.43 -1.76
CA ASN A 85 -6.35 -9.33 -2.13
C ASN A 85 -6.85 -7.90 -1.88
N PRO A 86 -7.75 -7.36 -2.72
CA PRO A 86 -8.35 -6.06 -2.47
C PRO A 86 -9.27 -6.14 -1.24
N ILE A 87 -9.21 -5.11 -0.41
CA ILE A 87 -10.13 -4.88 0.70
C ILE A 87 -11.12 -3.82 0.23
N PHE A 88 -12.40 -4.18 0.15
CA PHE A 88 -13.47 -3.24 -0.17
C PHE A 88 -13.97 -2.59 1.10
N ILE A 89 -14.14 -1.28 1.04
CA ILE A 89 -14.57 -0.46 2.16
C ILE A 89 -15.97 0.04 1.83
N VAL A 90 -16.88 -0.23 2.76
CA VAL A 90 -18.29 0.15 2.68
C VAL A 90 -18.56 1.11 3.84
N TYR A 91 -19.09 2.28 3.52
CA TYR A 91 -19.50 3.31 4.48
C TYR A 91 -21.02 3.45 4.47
#